data_AF-A0A0R2Q444-F1
#
_entry.id   AF-A0A0R2Q444-F1
#
_cell.length_a   1.000
_cell.length_b   1.000
_cell.length_c   1.000
_cell.angle_alpha   90.00
_cell.angle_beta   90.00
_cell.angle_gamma   90.00
#
_symmetry.space_group_name_H-M   'P 1'
#
loop_
_entity.id
_entity.type
_entity.pdbx_description
1 polymer ?
#
loop_
_entity_poly.entity_id
_entity_poly.type
_entity_poly.pdbx_seq_one_letter_code
_entity_poly.pdbx_strand_id
1 'polypeptide(L)'
;MRQLLSWRTWAAIGVLLVLATVVQLLTSRGPRGSDGEGVQPSERRVSAIASVMSIQSSEAFAIIDGVTVGSALLTLDDGRVVTIARETPGEISCADRTTPAACVLLADMLGEGVVWYALVDSDGPSVRTLVVPTLVDMVDGGDTGVLANDWYVPLADGVVRTCAGAPRSSTLRSFIESYSETGIRTVLDLDRDEVVEVICAG
;
A
#
# COMPACT_ATOMS: atom_id res chain seq x y z
N MET A 1 38.43 48.40 -19.90
CA MET A 1 37.20 47.66 -20.26
C MET A 1 36.78 47.98 -21.69
N ARG A 2 37.49 47.47 -22.71
CA ARG A 2 37.08 47.58 -24.13
C ARG A 2 37.69 46.41 -24.91
N GLN A 3 37.25 45.20 -24.61
CA GLN A 3 37.66 44.01 -25.36
C GLN A 3 36.56 42.95 -25.44
N LEU A 4 35.30 43.34 -25.20
CA LEU A 4 34.13 42.45 -25.21
C LEU A 4 33.15 42.74 -26.37
N LEU A 5 33.63 43.31 -27.48
CA LEU A 5 32.80 43.51 -28.68
C LEU A 5 33.58 43.15 -29.94
N SER A 6 33.99 41.88 -30.05
CA SER A 6 34.30 41.32 -31.36
C SER A 6 33.01 40.74 -31.92
N TRP A 7 32.62 41.11 -33.14
CA TRP A 7 31.47 40.55 -33.86
C TRP A 7 31.45 39.01 -33.87
N ARG A 8 32.63 38.40 -33.78
CA ARG A 8 32.85 36.95 -33.76
C ARG A 8 32.29 36.28 -32.49
N THR A 9 32.31 36.94 -31.33
CA THR A 9 31.73 36.38 -30.10
C THR A 9 30.20 36.39 -30.16
N TRP A 10 29.61 37.42 -30.77
CA TRP A 10 28.16 37.48 -30.99
C TRP A 10 27.68 36.44 -31.99
N ALA A 11 28.44 36.18 -33.05
CA ALA A 11 28.14 35.10 -33.99
C ALA A 11 28.18 33.72 -33.32
N ALA A 12 29.17 33.46 -32.45
CA ALA A 12 29.27 32.19 -31.72
C ALA A 12 28.09 31.97 -30.75
N ILE A 13 27.68 33.01 -30.03
CA ILE A 13 26.51 32.95 -29.13
C ILE A 13 25.22 32.70 -29.93
N GLY A 14 25.06 33.36 -31.08
CA GLY A 14 23.92 33.14 -31.97
C GLY A 14 23.82 31.69 -32.45
N VAL A 15 24.94 31.08 -32.86
CA VAL A 15 24.97 29.67 -33.29
C VAL A 15 24.61 28.73 -32.14
N LEU A 16 25.11 28.99 -30.92
CA LEU A 16 24.79 28.17 -29.75
C LEU A 16 23.31 28.25 -29.36
N LEU A 17 22.70 29.43 -29.46
CA LEU A 17 21.26 29.61 -29.18
C LEU A 17 20.39 28.90 -30.22
N VAL A 18 20.77 28.94 -31.50
CA VAL A 18 20.08 28.20 -32.57
C VAL A 18 20.20 26.70 -32.37
N LEU A 19 21.38 26.20 -32.01
CA LEU A 19 21.58 24.78 -31.69
C LEU A 19 20.75 24.34 -30.49
N ALA A 20 20.72 25.13 -29.41
CA ALA A 20 19.92 24.82 -28.22
C ALA A 20 18.41 24.78 -28.53
N THR A 21 17.92 25.72 -29.34
CA THR A 21 16.50 25.75 -29.75
C THR A 21 16.13 24.61 -30.70
N VAL A 22 17.02 24.23 -31.61
CA VAL A 22 16.82 23.04 -32.48
C VAL A 22 16.79 21.76 -31.66
N VAL A 23 17.68 21.60 -30.68
CA VAL A 23 17.67 20.45 -29.76
C VAL A 23 16.36 20.41 -28.97
N GLN A 24 15.92 21.54 -28.41
CA GLN A 24 14.62 21.63 -27.73
C GLN A 24 13.44 21.28 -28.65
N LEU A 25 13.44 21.71 -29.91
CA LEU A 25 12.37 21.42 -30.87
C LEU A 25 12.34 19.95 -31.33
N LEU A 26 13.48 19.27 -31.28
CA LEU A 26 13.59 17.84 -31.56
C LEU A 26 13.21 16.98 -30.35
N THR A 27 13.57 17.41 -29.13
CA THR A 27 13.22 16.68 -27.90
C THR A 27 11.80 16.96 -27.40
N SER A 28 11.20 18.11 -27.72
CA SER A 28 9.81 18.45 -27.35
C SER A 28 8.74 17.89 -28.30
N ARG A 29 9.14 17.21 -29.38
CA ARG A 29 8.26 16.44 -30.28
C ARG A 29 8.31 14.92 -30.00
N GLY A 30 8.54 14.53 -28.75
CA GLY A 30 8.08 13.21 -28.30
C GLY A 30 6.55 13.13 -28.43
N PRO A 31 5.96 11.94 -28.65
CA PRO A 31 4.52 11.79 -28.65
C PRO A 31 3.96 12.45 -27.39
N ARG A 32 3.09 13.45 -27.56
CA ARG A 32 2.25 13.91 -26.45
C ARG A 32 1.30 12.76 -26.19
N GLY A 33 1.70 11.87 -25.27
CA GLY A 33 0.82 10.88 -24.67
C GLY A 33 -0.35 11.63 -24.08
N SER A 34 -1.47 11.59 -24.80
CA SER A 34 -2.78 11.80 -24.23
C SER A 34 -3.12 10.49 -23.54
N ASP A 35 -2.59 10.28 -22.35
CA ASP A 35 -3.11 9.25 -21.47
C ASP A 35 -3.37 9.94 -20.15
N GLY A 36 -4.65 9.98 -19.79
CA GLY A 36 -4.98 9.86 -18.38
C GLY A 36 -4.43 8.52 -17.95
N GLU A 37 -3.17 8.50 -17.54
CA GLU A 37 -2.68 7.53 -16.57
C GLU A 37 -3.44 7.82 -15.28
N GLY A 38 -4.69 7.37 -15.24
CA GLY A 38 -5.24 6.90 -13.98
C GLY A 38 -4.19 5.95 -13.46
N VAL A 39 -3.60 6.30 -12.32
CA VAL A 39 -2.78 5.42 -11.49
C VAL A 39 -3.42 4.05 -11.62
N GLN A 40 -2.77 3.12 -12.35
CA GLN A 40 -3.28 1.75 -12.37
C GLN A 40 -3.38 1.37 -10.91
N PRO A 41 -4.56 0.95 -10.41
CA PRO A 41 -4.66 0.53 -9.03
C PRO A 41 -3.62 -0.58 -8.89
N SER A 42 -2.56 -0.30 -8.12
CA SER A 42 -1.74 -1.38 -7.62
C SER A 42 -2.74 -2.30 -6.94
N GLU A 43 -2.79 -3.55 -7.41
CA GLU A 43 -3.51 -4.59 -6.72
C GLU A 43 -3.15 -4.44 -5.22
N ARG A 44 -4.16 -4.37 -4.33
CA ARG A 44 -3.97 -3.98 -2.92
C ARG A 44 -3.26 -5.10 -2.16
N ARG A 45 -2.00 -5.33 -2.52
CA ARG A 45 -1.18 -6.46 -2.14
C ARG A 45 -0.38 -6.09 -0.92
N VAL A 46 -0.89 -6.50 0.21
CA VAL A 46 -0.26 -6.28 1.49
C VAL A 46 1.02 -7.11 1.56
N SER A 47 2.13 -6.44 1.74
CA SER A 47 3.46 -7.04 1.85
C SER A 47 4.20 -6.61 3.12
N ALA A 48 3.62 -5.70 3.91
CA ALA A 48 4.10 -5.32 5.23
C ALA A 48 2.92 -5.04 6.16
N ILE A 49 2.99 -5.59 7.36
CA ILE A 49 1.98 -5.40 8.39
C ILE A 49 2.71 -5.02 9.67
N ALA A 50 2.17 -4.07 10.43
CA ALA A 50 2.78 -3.67 11.68
C ALA A 50 1.83 -2.89 12.57
N SER A 51 2.05 -3.02 13.88
CA SER A 51 1.36 -2.15 14.83
C SER A 51 2.00 -0.77 14.84
N VAL A 52 1.17 0.28 14.85
CA VAL A 52 1.66 1.67 14.82
C VAL A 52 1.82 2.21 16.24
N MET A 53 3.05 2.52 16.61
CA MET A 53 3.41 3.03 17.94
C MET A 53 3.25 4.54 18.06
N SER A 54 3.49 5.28 16.98
CA SER A 54 3.21 6.73 16.94
C SER A 54 2.99 7.23 15.53
N ILE A 55 2.19 8.30 15.41
CA ILE A 55 1.88 8.98 14.16
C ILE A 55 2.29 10.44 14.30
N GLN A 56 3.26 10.86 13.49
CA GLN A 56 3.67 12.25 13.37
C GLN A 56 3.20 12.78 12.01
N SER A 57 2.12 13.55 12.00
CA SER A 57 1.50 14.01 10.76
C SER A 57 1.53 15.52 10.59
N SER A 58 1.46 15.95 9.33
CA SER A 58 1.03 17.33 9.03
C SER A 58 -0.45 17.53 9.38
N GLU A 59 -0.88 18.78 9.51
CA GLU A 59 -2.26 19.15 9.91
C GLU A 59 -3.36 18.61 8.97
N ALA A 60 -3.00 18.14 7.79
CA ALA A 60 -3.93 17.70 6.75
C ALA A 60 -3.91 16.18 6.50
N PHE A 61 -3.34 15.34 7.37
CA PHE A 61 -3.23 13.89 7.11
C PHE A 61 -4.59 13.17 7.16
N ALA A 62 -5.15 12.90 5.99
CA ALA A 62 -6.44 12.24 5.78
C ALA A 62 -6.49 11.58 4.40
N ILE A 63 -7.60 10.89 4.10
CA ILE A 63 -7.89 10.37 2.76
C ILE A 63 -9.00 11.23 2.13
N ILE A 64 -8.78 11.69 0.90
CA ILE A 64 -9.81 12.31 0.06
C ILE A 64 -9.76 11.59 -1.30
N ASP A 65 -10.90 11.11 -1.78
CA ASP A 65 -11.03 10.39 -3.06
C ASP A 65 -10.03 9.21 -3.21
N GLY A 66 -9.76 8.51 -2.10
CA GLY A 66 -8.89 7.31 -2.08
C GLY A 66 -7.38 7.59 -2.06
N VAL A 67 -6.97 8.85 -1.93
CA VAL A 67 -5.56 9.25 -1.82
C VAL A 67 -5.28 10.07 -0.57
N THR A 68 -4.06 9.97 -0.07
CA THR A 68 -3.59 10.73 1.09
C THR A 68 -3.46 12.21 0.76
N VAL A 69 -4.22 13.03 1.48
CA VAL A 69 -3.90 14.44 1.64
C VAL A 69 -2.94 14.61 2.82
N GLY A 70 -1.95 15.49 2.70
CA GLY A 70 -0.91 15.67 3.72
C GLY A 70 0.16 14.59 3.68
N SER A 71 0.79 14.33 4.82
CA SER A 71 1.85 13.33 4.98
C SER A 71 1.99 12.94 6.45
N ALA A 72 2.47 11.73 6.72
CA ALA A 72 2.74 11.23 8.07
C ALA A 72 4.02 10.39 8.13
N LEU A 73 4.71 10.45 9.27
CA LEU A 73 5.69 9.48 9.71
C LEU A 73 5.03 8.54 10.72
N LEU A 74 5.08 7.24 10.44
CA LEU A 74 4.59 6.17 11.31
C LEU A 74 5.80 5.49 11.95
N THR A 75 5.85 5.44 13.27
CA THR A 75 6.80 4.56 13.97
C THR A 75 6.11 3.24 14.25
N LEU A 76 6.72 2.14 13.82
CA LEU A 76 6.18 0.79 13.94
C LEU A 76 6.72 0.11 15.21
N ASP A 77 6.11 -1.01 15.61
CA ASP A 77 6.48 -1.77 16.81
C ASP A 77 7.82 -2.50 16.69
N ASP A 78 8.25 -2.81 15.48
CA ASP A 78 9.61 -3.30 15.18
C ASP A 78 10.68 -2.19 15.12
N GLY A 79 10.29 -0.93 15.36
CA GLY A 79 11.18 0.23 15.36
C GLY A 79 11.43 0.84 13.98
N ARG A 80 10.90 0.26 12.90
CA ARG A 80 10.94 0.91 11.58
C ARG A 80 10.14 2.22 11.61
N VAL A 81 10.57 3.16 10.78
CA VAL A 81 9.84 4.41 10.54
C VAL A 81 9.43 4.43 9.08
N VAL A 82 8.13 4.46 8.83
CA VAL A 82 7.54 4.48 7.49
C VAL A 82 6.97 5.87 7.20
N THR A 83 7.21 6.39 6.01
CA THR A 83 6.65 7.67 5.57
C THR A 83 5.47 7.43 4.63
N ILE A 84 4.29 7.91 5.01
CA ILE A 84 3.15 8.02 4.12
C ILE A 84 3.22 9.40 3.45
N ALA A 85 3.57 9.40 2.17
CA ALA A 85 3.68 10.61 1.38
C ALA A 85 2.30 11.13 0.96
N ARG A 86 2.24 12.41 0.56
CA ARG A 86 1.07 12.97 -0.11
C ARG A 86 0.82 12.22 -1.42
N GLU A 87 -0.44 12.13 -1.82
CA GLU A 87 -0.91 11.45 -3.04
C GLU A 87 -0.69 9.92 -3.02
N THR A 88 -0.29 9.34 -1.88
CA THR A 88 -0.25 7.88 -1.73
C THR A 88 -1.68 7.33 -1.72
N PRO A 89 -2.04 6.37 -2.59
CA PRO A 89 -3.31 5.68 -2.50
C PRO A 89 -3.50 4.98 -1.14
N GLY A 90 -4.69 5.04 -0.58
CA GLY A 90 -4.95 4.31 0.66
C GLY A 90 -6.32 4.56 1.29
N GLU A 91 -6.52 3.90 2.42
CA GLU A 91 -7.69 4.03 3.26
C GLU A 91 -7.31 4.18 4.74
N ILE A 92 -8.05 5.02 5.46
CA ILE A 92 -7.86 5.17 6.91
C ILE A 92 -9.21 4.99 7.58
N SER A 93 -9.33 3.91 8.35
CA SER A 93 -10.47 3.65 9.23
C SER A 93 -10.10 3.74 10.71
N CYS A 94 -8.80 3.72 11.06
CA CYS A 94 -8.37 3.82 12.46
C CYS A 94 -8.84 5.12 13.12
N ALA A 95 -9.57 4.98 14.23
CA ALA A 95 -10.19 6.06 14.96
C ALA A 95 -9.23 6.68 16.00
N ASP A 96 -8.50 5.86 16.76
CA ASP A 96 -7.54 6.33 17.77
C ASP A 96 -6.13 6.35 17.22
N ARG A 97 -5.71 7.53 16.76
CA ARG A 97 -4.37 7.78 16.19
C ARG A 97 -3.35 8.29 17.22
N THR A 98 -3.72 8.28 18.50
CA THR A 98 -2.92 8.89 19.58
C THR A 98 -2.39 7.86 20.57
N THR A 99 -3.15 6.80 20.82
CA THR A 99 -2.72 5.70 21.69
C THR A 99 -1.77 4.76 20.93
N PRO A 100 -0.58 4.44 21.48
CA PRO A 100 0.31 3.46 20.88
C PRO A 100 -0.38 2.10 20.69
N ALA A 101 -0.10 1.47 19.56
CA ALA A 101 -0.66 0.17 19.14
C ALA A 101 -2.18 0.15 18.89
N ALA A 102 -2.85 1.30 18.91
CA ALA A 102 -4.28 1.36 18.60
C ALA A 102 -4.59 1.16 17.11
N CYS A 103 -3.65 1.50 16.22
CA CYS A 103 -3.77 1.26 14.78
C CYS A 103 -2.82 0.16 14.30
N VAL A 104 -3.23 -0.53 13.23
CA VAL A 104 -2.38 -1.43 12.43
C VAL A 104 -2.22 -0.84 11.03
N LEU A 105 -0.98 -0.80 10.55
CA LEU A 105 -0.64 -0.49 9.17
C LEU A 105 -0.65 -1.80 8.36
N LEU A 106 -1.37 -1.83 7.25
CA LEU A 106 -1.22 -2.81 6.19
C LEU A 106 -0.77 -2.07 4.94
N ALA A 107 0.36 -2.44 4.35
CA ALA A 107 0.94 -1.69 3.24
C ALA A 107 1.43 -2.60 2.12
N ASP A 108 1.25 -2.12 0.88
CA ASP A 108 2.00 -2.56 -0.28
C ASP A 108 3.29 -1.74 -0.36
N MET A 109 4.43 -2.43 -0.26
CA MET A 109 5.75 -1.82 -0.19
C MET A 109 6.55 -2.06 -1.47
N LEU A 110 7.14 -0.99 -2.00
CA LEU A 110 8.17 -1.07 -3.03
C LEU A 110 9.50 -0.55 -2.46
N GLY A 111 10.33 -1.48 -1.99
CA GLY A 111 11.51 -1.15 -1.20
C GLY A 111 11.11 -0.51 0.12
N GLU A 112 11.52 0.73 0.36
CA GLU A 112 11.12 1.51 1.55
C GLU A 112 9.89 2.40 1.32
N GLY A 113 9.40 2.48 0.07
CA GLY A 113 8.26 3.32 -0.30
C GLY A 113 6.92 2.58 -0.15
N VAL A 114 5.90 3.31 0.32
CA VAL A 114 4.51 2.82 0.38
C VAL A 114 3.83 3.11 -0.95
N VAL A 115 3.36 2.07 -1.64
CA VAL A 115 2.62 2.17 -2.91
C VAL A 115 1.12 2.29 -2.63
N TRP A 116 0.62 1.54 -1.66
CA TRP A 116 -0.74 1.61 -1.15
C TRP A 116 -0.76 1.25 0.33
N TYR A 117 -1.71 1.77 1.10
CA TYR A 117 -1.87 1.37 2.50
C TYR A 117 -3.30 1.39 3.01
N ALA A 118 -3.52 0.65 4.09
CA ALA A 118 -4.64 0.80 4.99
C ALA A 118 -4.14 1.05 6.41
N LEU A 119 -4.76 2.00 7.10
CA LEU A 119 -4.58 2.21 8.54
C LEU A 119 -5.90 1.89 9.24
N VAL A 120 -5.93 0.74 9.92
CA VAL A 120 -7.14 0.19 10.55
C VAL A 120 -7.02 0.15 12.06
N ASP A 121 -8.14 0.07 12.76
CA ASP A 121 -8.14 -0.18 14.20
C ASP A 121 -7.52 -1.56 14.49
N SER A 122 -6.73 -1.64 15.56
CA SER A 122 -6.28 -2.91 16.12
C SER A 122 -7.45 -3.62 16.83
N ASP A 123 -7.34 -4.95 16.98
CA ASP A 123 -8.21 -5.71 17.89
C ASP A 123 -7.89 -5.50 19.38
N GLY A 124 -6.90 -4.64 19.67
CA GLY A 124 -6.47 -4.25 21.00
C GLY A 124 -4.97 -3.98 21.05
N PRO A 125 -4.49 -3.04 21.88
CA PRO A 125 -3.10 -2.59 21.87
C PRO A 125 -2.07 -3.64 22.32
N SER A 126 -2.51 -4.72 22.98
CA SER A 126 -1.66 -5.86 23.37
C SER A 126 -1.94 -7.12 22.54
N VAL A 127 -2.79 -7.03 21.53
CA VAL A 127 -3.19 -8.15 20.68
C VAL A 127 -2.26 -8.19 19.47
N ARG A 128 -1.67 -9.35 19.18
CA ARG A 128 -0.75 -9.56 18.05
C ARG A 128 -1.44 -10.20 16.84
N THR A 129 -2.76 -10.08 16.80
CA THR A 129 -3.59 -10.54 15.70
C THR A 129 -4.52 -9.42 15.26
N LEU A 130 -4.91 -9.48 14.00
CA LEU A 130 -5.91 -8.60 13.41
C LEU A 130 -6.94 -9.43 12.67
N VAL A 131 -8.21 -9.21 12.99
CA VAL A 131 -9.32 -9.73 12.21
C VAL A 131 -9.53 -8.86 10.99
N VAL A 132 -9.32 -9.48 9.84
CA VAL A 132 -9.51 -8.85 8.54
C VAL A 132 -10.81 -9.35 7.90
N PRO A 133 -11.29 -8.72 6.81
CA PRO A 133 -12.48 -9.17 6.12
C PRO A 133 -12.44 -10.65 5.70
N THR A 134 -13.61 -11.18 5.35
CA THR A 134 -13.78 -12.57 4.91
C THR A 134 -12.80 -12.91 3.80
N LEU A 135 -12.08 -14.02 3.96
CA LEU A 135 -11.27 -14.61 2.89
C LEU A 135 -12.21 -15.26 1.86
N VAL A 136 -12.18 -14.80 0.61
CA VAL A 136 -13.11 -15.21 -0.45
C VAL A 136 -12.44 -16.01 -1.57
N ASP A 137 -11.14 -15.86 -1.76
CA ASP A 137 -10.39 -16.64 -2.75
C ASP A 137 -8.91 -16.80 -2.36
N MET A 138 -8.15 -17.54 -3.16
CA MET A 138 -6.71 -17.70 -3.07
C MET A 138 -6.04 -17.84 -4.44
N VAL A 139 -4.96 -17.07 -4.64
CA VAL A 139 -4.17 -16.98 -5.86
C VAL A 139 -2.71 -17.38 -5.60
N ASP A 140 -1.85 -17.23 -6.60
CA ASP A 140 -0.39 -17.46 -6.48
C ASP A 140 -0.05 -18.84 -5.90
N GLY A 141 -0.71 -19.89 -6.40
CA GLY A 141 -0.48 -21.26 -5.94
C GLY A 141 -1.05 -21.60 -4.56
N GLY A 142 -1.71 -20.64 -3.89
CA GLY A 142 -2.25 -20.79 -2.54
C GLY A 142 -1.51 -19.96 -1.49
N ASP A 143 -0.49 -19.20 -1.89
CA ASP A 143 0.34 -18.40 -0.98
C ASP A 143 -0.28 -17.01 -0.69
N THR A 144 -1.22 -16.58 -1.52
CA THR A 144 -1.91 -15.28 -1.37
C THR A 144 -3.42 -15.47 -1.31
N GLY A 145 -4.03 -14.87 -0.29
CA GLY A 145 -5.46 -14.86 -0.05
C GLY A 145 -6.08 -13.58 -0.58
N VAL A 146 -7.31 -13.67 -1.09
CA VAL A 146 -8.10 -12.53 -1.54
C VAL A 146 -9.23 -12.31 -0.55
N LEU A 147 -9.27 -11.12 0.06
CA LEU A 147 -10.29 -10.72 1.01
C LEU A 147 -11.50 -10.10 0.29
N ALA A 148 -12.67 -10.10 0.94
CA ALA A 148 -13.92 -9.59 0.38
C ALA A 148 -13.90 -8.10 -0.02
N ASN A 149 -12.90 -7.34 0.43
CA ASN A 149 -12.67 -5.94 0.07
C ASN A 149 -11.52 -5.76 -0.94
N ASP A 150 -11.22 -6.81 -1.71
CA ASP A 150 -10.20 -6.85 -2.77
C ASP A 150 -8.76 -6.60 -2.27
N TRP A 151 -8.50 -6.91 -0.99
CA TRP A 151 -7.14 -6.93 -0.45
C TRP A 151 -6.51 -8.30 -0.70
N TYR A 152 -5.23 -8.28 -1.06
CA TYR A 152 -4.42 -9.47 -1.26
C TYR A 152 -3.47 -9.58 -0.07
N VAL A 153 -3.58 -10.66 0.69
CA VAL A 153 -2.81 -10.86 1.93
C VAL A 153 -2.02 -12.17 1.88
N PRO A 154 -0.82 -12.24 2.48
CA PRO A 154 -0.06 -13.50 2.56
C PRO A 154 -0.83 -14.54 3.38
N LEU A 155 -0.79 -15.80 2.94
CA LEU A 155 -1.33 -16.95 3.67
C LEU A 155 -0.19 -17.76 4.26
N ALA A 156 -0.30 -18.13 5.53
CA ALA A 156 0.67 -19.00 6.16
C ALA A 156 0.64 -20.42 5.57
N ASP A 157 1.79 -21.07 5.57
CA ASP A 157 1.88 -22.51 5.35
C ASP A 157 1.08 -23.26 6.42
N GLY A 158 -0.05 -23.83 6.02
CA GLY A 158 -0.93 -24.59 6.92
C GLY A 158 -1.87 -23.73 7.77
N VAL A 159 -2.52 -22.73 7.18
CA VAL A 159 -3.60 -21.96 7.81
C VAL A 159 -4.57 -22.86 8.58
N VAL A 160 -4.74 -22.57 9.87
CA VAL A 160 -5.62 -23.31 10.78
C VAL A 160 -7.07 -23.04 10.43
N ARG A 161 -7.91 -24.08 10.47
CA ARG A 161 -9.34 -24.00 10.13
C ARG A 161 -10.16 -24.40 11.34
N THR A 162 -10.90 -23.44 11.91
CA THR A 162 -11.62 -23.62 13.18
C THR A 162 -13.12 -23.45 12.98
N CYS A 163 -13.90 -24.47 13.34
CA CYS A 163 -15.36 -24.45 13.22
C CYS A 163 -16.00 -25.15 14.43
N ALA A 164 -17.31 -24.97 14.62
CA ALA A 164 -18.09 -25.76 15.58
C ALA A 164 -18.22 -27.20 15.07
N GLY A 165 -17.19 -28.02 15.31
CA GLY A 165 -17.03 -29.38 14.78
C GLY A 165 -15.86 -29.50 13.80
N ALA A 166 -15.66 -30.70 13.24
CA ALA A 166 -14.63 -30.90 12.23
C ALA A 166 -15.01 -30.13 10.94
N PRO A 167 -14.09 -29.32 10.36
CA PRO A 167 -14.35 -28.66 9.09
C PRO A 167 -14.63 -29.70 8.01
N ARG A 168 -15.61 -29.43 7.16
CA ARG A 168 -16.02 -30.38 6.09
C ARG A 168 -15.02 -30.43 4.93
N SER A 169 -14.04 -29.53 4.91
CA SER A 169 -13.07 -29.35 3.85
C SER A 169 -11.72 -30.02 4.17
N SER A 170 -11.09 -30.62 3.17
CA SER A 170 -9.76 -31.22 3.31
C SER A 170 -8.63 -30.20 3.11
N THR A 171 -8.88 -29.14 2.34
CA THR A 171 -7.93 -28.09 2.00
C THR A 171 -8.44 -26.70 2.38
N LEU A 172 -7.56 -25.68 2.37
CA LEU A 172 -7.98 -24.30 2.56
C LEU A 172 -8.87 -23.81 1.40
N ARG A 173 -8.54 -24.14 0.14
CA ARG A 173 -9.40 -23.78 -1.01
C ARG A 173 -10.83 -24.28 -0.84
N SER A 174 -10.99 -25.58 -0.54
CA SER A 174 -12.31 -26.17 -0.33
C SER A 174 -13.02 -25.61 0.92
N PHE A 175 -12.26 -25.10 1.90
CA PHE A 175 -12.82 -24.36 3.03
C PHE A 175 -13.41 -23.03 2.57
N ILE A 176 -12.64 -22.22 1.85
CA ILE A 176 -13.09 -20.92 1.34
C ILE A 176 -14.35 -21.10 0.49
N GLU A 177 -14.33 -22.01 -0.47
CA GLU A 177 -15.49 -22.32 -1.35
C GLU A 177 -16.75 -22.73 -0.57
N SER A 178 -16.60 -23.36 0.59
CA SER A 178 -17.72 -23.86 1.38
C SER A 178 -18.29 -22.85 2.37
N TYR A 179 -17.49 -21.87 2.81
CA TYR A 179 -17.83 -21.01 3.96
C TYR A 179 -17.77 -19.51 3.65
N SER A 180 -17.20 -19.07 2.52
CA SER A 180 -17.07 -17.65 2.19
C SER A 180 -18.43 -16.94 2.07
N GLU A 181 -19.44 -17.61 1.50
CA GLU A 181 -20.81 -17.08 1.38
C GLU A 181 -21.48 -16.85 2.74
N THR A 182 -21.20 -17.70 3.72
CA THR A 182 -21.72 -17.57 5.09
C THR A 182 -20.89 -16.64 5.97
N GLY A 183 -19.69 -16.27 5.50
CA GLY A 183 -18.72 -15.47 6.23
C GLY A 183 -17.64 -16.32 6.89
N ILE A 184 -16.42 -15.78 6.89
CA ILE A 184 -15.24 -16.35 7.54
C ILE A 184 -14.61 -15.23 8.35
N ARG A 185 -14.33 -15.49 9.63
CA ARG A 185 -13.49 -14.60 10.42
C ARG A 185 -12.04 -14.95 10.13
N THR A 186 -11.38 -14.11 9.36
CA THR A 186 -9.99 -14.27 8.93
C THR A 186 -9.06 -13.63 9.95
N VAL A 187 -8.11 -14.39 10.49
CA VAL A 187 -7.19 -13.91 11.53
C VAL A 187 -5.79 -13.82 10.95
N LEU A 188 -5.28 -12.60 10.96
CA LEU A 188 -3.92 -12.25 10.56
C LEU A 188 -3.02 -12.14 11.79
N ASP A 189 -1.81 -12.66 11.70
CA ASP A 189 -0.77 -12.55 12.73
C ASP A 189 0.14 -11.37 12.40
N LEU A 190 0.27 -10.41 13.33
CA LEU A 190 1.04 -9.18 13.14
C LEU A 190 2.55 -9.37 13.26
N ASP A 191 3.01 -10.47 13.87
CA ASP A 191 4.44 -10.76 13.99
C ASP A 191 4.94 -11.58 12.78
N ARG A 192 4.03 -12.29 12.08
CA ARG A 192 4.32 -13.11 10.89
C ARG A 192 3.90 -12.48 9.56
N ASP A 193 3.16 -11.37 9.59
CA ASP A 193 2.61 -10.67 8.43
C ASP A 193 1.73 -11.54 7.50
N GLU A 194 1.03 -12.52 8.06
CA GLU A 194 0.28 -13.51 7.28
C GLU A 194 -0.99 -13.99 7.99
N VAL A 195 -1.95 -14.47 7.20
CA VAL A 195 -3.16 -15.12 7.71
C VAL A 195 -2.81 -16.49 8.25
N VAL A 196 -3.04 -16.70 9.54
CA VAL A 196 -2.69 -17.94 10.25
C VAL A 196 -3.90 -18.80 10.58
N GLU A 197 -5.10 -18.21 10.65
CA GLU A 197 -6.32 -18.92 11.01
C GLU A 197 -7.55 -18.36 10.28
N VAL A 198 -8.45 -19.26 9.91
CA VAL A 198 -9.78 -18.96 9.41
C VAL A 198 -10.83 -19.65 10.26
N ILE A 199 -11.81 -18.88 10.71
CA ILE A 199 -12.84 -19.35 11.65
C ILE A 199 -14.21 -19.27 10.95
N CYS A 200 -14.96 -20.37 10.96
CA CYS A 200 -16.34 -20.38 10.45
C CYS A 200 -17.19 -19.31 11.17
N ALA A 201 -17.94 -18.49 10.44
CA ALA A 201 -19.06 -17.76 11.03
C ALA A 201 -20.11 -18.78 11.51
N GLY A 202 -20.53 -18.66 12.77
CA GLY A 202 -21.52 -19.54 13.40
C GLY A 202 -22.95 -19.28 12.96
#